data_AF-A0A960W711-F1
#
_entry.id   AF-A0A960W711-F1
#
_cell.length_a   1.000
_cell.length_b   1.000
_cell.length_c   1.000
_cell.angle_alpha   90.00
_cell.angle_beta   90.00
_cell.angle_gamma   90.00
#
_symmetry.space_group_name_H-M   'P 1'
#
loop_
_entity.id
_entity.type
_entity.pdbx_description
1 polymer ?
#
loop_
_entity_poly.entity_id
_entity_poly.type
_entity_poly.pdbx_seq_one_letter_code
_entity_poly.pdbx_strand_id
1 'polypeptide(L)'
;MNKYLFIFSILFSSGLFAQQTVQILTVCKEEKENFCSKNSNSNIEVIQCLLENESKLSKDCRKEIQSSMEKVKNSGKEDCKEDVKKHCRWTVPGGGRIIKCLLKNEKNLSKQCLKTLNDI
;
A
#
# COMPACT_ATOMS: atom_id res chain seq x y z
N MET A 1 21.92 19.04 -13.57
CA MET A 1 21.46 20.07 -14.51
C MET A 1 20.73 19.37 -15.64
N ASN A 2 19.39 19.34 -15.64
CA ASN A 2 18.63 18.80 -16.78
C ASN A 2 17.21 19.38 -16.87
N LYS A 3 17.06 20.30 -17.83
CA LYS A 3 15.93 20.48 -18.78
C LYS A 3 14.52 20.86 -18.30
N TYR A 4 14.34 21.51 -17.15
CA TYR A 4 13.05 22.13 -16.76
C TYR A 4 12.83 23.57 -17.28
N LEU A 5 13.67 24.04 -18.21
CA LEU A 5 13.71 25.45 -18.61
C LEU A 5 12.92 25.79 -19.88
N PHE A 6 11.96 24.99 -20.33
CA PHE A 6 11.12 25.39 -21.47
C PHE A 6 9.67 24.95 -21.28
N ILE A 7 8.77 25.91 -21.49
CA ILE A 7 7.30 25.80 -21.55
C ILE A 7 6.59 26.04 -20.20
N PHE A 8 6.97 27.15 -19.57
CA PHE A 8 6.18 27.87 -18.55
C PHE A 8 5.31 28.93 -19.24
N SER A 9 4.40 28.52 -20.11
CA SER A 9 3.46 29.43 -20.78
C SER A 9 2.43 28.63 -21.56
N ILE A 10 1.30 28.30 -20.93
CA ILE A 10 -0.06 28.41 -21.46
C ILE A 10 -1.03 27.98 -20.35
N LEU A 11 -1.94 28.90 -20.06
CA LEU A 11 -3.15 28.79 -19.26
C LEU A 11 -3.86 27.43 -19.45
N PHE A 12 -3.75 26.54 -18.47
CA PHE A 12 -4.72 25.45 -18.30
C PHE A 12 -5.30 25.57 -16.89
N SER A 13 -6.57 25.95 -16.88
CA SER A 13 -7.49 26.05 -15.77
C SER A 13 -7.23 24.99 -14.70
N SER A 14 -7.24 25.43 -13.44
CA SER A 14 -7.21 24.63 -12.22
C SER A 14 -8.02 23.33 -12.34
N GLY A 15 -7.32 22.25 -12.68
CA GLY A 15 -7.84 20.90 -12.68
C GLY A 15 -6.80 20.03 -11.98
N LEU A 16 -6.99 19.88 -10.67
CA LEU A 16 -6.48 18.82 -9.80
C LEU A 16 -5.18 18.14 -10.30
N PHE A 17 -4.02 18.57 -9.81
CA PHE A 17 -2.97 17.58 -9.59
C PHE A 17 -3.59 16.56 -8.63
N ALA A 18 -4.05 15.43 -9.16
CA ALA A 18 -4.45 14.29 -8.34
C ALA A 18 -3.20 13.89 -7.56
N GLN A 19 -3.07 14.44 -6.36
CA GLN A 19 -2.00 14.10 -5.47
C GLN A 19 -2.11 12.59 -5.27
N GLN A 20 -1.06 11.87 -5.65
CA GLN A 20 -0.94 10.42 -5.49
C GLN A 20 -0.89 10.10 -3.99
N THR A 21 -2.01 10.29 -3.30
CA THR A 21 -2.16 9.93 -1.90
C THR A 21 -2.67 8.49 -1.87
N VAL A 22 -1.94 7.63 -1.17
CA VAL A 22 -2.38 6.25 -0.96
C VAL A 22 -3.69 6.32 -0.15
N GLN A 23 -4.80 5.90 -0.76
CA GLN A 23 -6.15 6.14 -0.24
C GLN A 23 -6.34 5.54 1.17
N ILE A 24 -5.77 4.37 1.42
CA ILE A 24 -5.79 3.73 2.74
C ILE A 24 -5.28 4.65 3.86
N LEU A 25 -4.23 5.44 3.59
CA LEU A 25 -3.63 6.33 4.59
C LEU A 25 -4.49 7.57 4.86
N THR A 26 -5.35 7.92 3.91
CA THR A 26 -6.29 9.04 4.05
C THR A 26 -7.55 8.61 4.77
N VAL A 27 -8.10 7.43 4.46
CA VAL A 27 -9.31 6.90 5.11
C VAL A 27 -9.01 6.44 6.53
N CYS A 28 -7.88 5.75 6.74
CA CYS A 28 -7.47 5.21 8.03
C CYS A 28 -6.62 6.21 8.87
N LYS A 29 -6.79 7.52 8.65
CA LYS A 29 -5.93 8.53 9.28
C LYS A 29 -6.02 8.48 10.80
N GLU A 30 -7.23 8.43 11.35
CA GLU A 30 -7.45 8.39 12.79
C GLU A 30 -6.88 7.11 13.41
N GLU A 31 -7.07 5.97 12.74
CA GLU A 31 -6.55 4.67 13.18
C GLU A 31 -5.02 4.63 13.16
N LYS A 32 -4.40 5.24 12.15
CA LYS A 32 -2.96 5.40 12.11
C LYS A 32 -2.46 6.16 13.34
N GLU A 33 -3.13 7.26 13.71
CA GLU A 33 -2.73 8.09 14.85
C GLU A 33 -2.96 7.39 16.20
N ASN A 34 -4.04 6.61 16.32
CA ASN A 34 -4.44 5.96 17.57
C ASN A 34 -3.81 4.58 17.81
N PHE A 35 -3.55 3.82 16.75
CA PHE A 35 -3.09 2.42 16.85
C PHE A 35 -1.68 2.19 16.33
N CYS A 36 -1.21 3.01 15.39
CA CYS A 36 0.09 2.81 14.76
C CYS A 36 1.13 3.77 15.31
N SER A 37 2.31 3.22 15.61
CA SER A 37 3.40 4.01 16.17
C SER A 37 3.92 5.04 15.17
N LYS A 38 4.31 6.22 15.65
CA LYS A 38 4.91 7.28 14.81
C LYS A 38 6.22 6.88 14.13
N ASN A 39 6.82 5.76 14.50
CA ASN A 39 8.09 5.27 13.95
C ASN A 39 7.93 4.39 12.70
N SER A 40 6.74 4.29 12.11
CA SER A 40 6.57 3.65 10.81
C SER A 40 7.30 4.46 9.72
N ASN A 41 8.32 3.85 9.13
CA ASN A 41 9.23 4.43 8.15
C ASN A 41 8.74 4.25 6.70
N SER A 42 7.72 3.41 6.48
CA SER A 42 7.12 3.16 5.18
C SER A 42 5.60 3.04 5.26
N ASN A 43 4.93 3.20 4.11
CA ASN A 43 3.50 2.95 4.01
C ASN A 43 3.18 1.50 4.33
N ILE A 44 4.04 0.57 3.94
CA ILE A 44 3.89 -0.86 4.22
C ILE A 44 3.90 -1.14 5.73
N GLU A 45 4.79 -0.50 6.50
CA GLU A 45 4.78 -0.64 7.97
C GLU A 45 3.46 -0.13 8.58
N VAL A 46 2.90 0.98 8.07
CA VAL A 46 1.59 1.49 8.51
C VAL A 46 0.47 0.52 8.14
N ILE A 47 0.44 0.06 6.89
CA ILE A 47 -0.57 -0.88 6.38
C ILE A 47 -0.53 -2.18 7.20
N GLN A 48 0.66 -2.69 7.50
CA GLN A 48 0.81 -3.88 8.33
C GLN A 48 0.25 -3.67 9.73
N CYS A 49 0.58 -2.54 10.38
CA CYS A 49 0.02 -2.20 11.69
C CYS A 49 -1.52 -2.15 11.67
N LEU A 50 -2.12 -1.53 10.64
CA LEU A 50 -3.57 -1.47 10.47
C LEU A 50 -4.17 -2.88 10.35
N LEU A 51 -3.56 -3.76 9.54
CA LEU A 51 -4.00 -5.15 9.37
C LEU A 51 -3.89 -6.01 10.63
N GLU A 52 -2.95 -5.70 11.52
CA GLU A 52 -2.79 -6.36 12.81
C GLU A 52 -3.82 -5.85 13.84
N ASN A 53 -4.35 -4.64 13.65
CA ASN A 53 -5.37 -4.03 14.49
C ASN A 53 -6.77 -3.99 13.84
N GLU A 54 -7.00 -4.76 12.78
CA GLU A 54 -8.20 -4.71 11.93
C GLU A 54 -9.53 -4.70 12.71
N SER A 55 -9.61 -5.49 13.79
CA SER A 55 -10.79 -5.58 14.66
C SER A 55 -11.13 -4.29 15.41
N LYS A 56 -10.16 -3.39 15.61
CA LYS A 56 -10.29 -2.11 16.32
C LYS A 56 -10.57 -0.92 15.39
N LEU A 57 -10.53 -1.14 14.09
CA LEU A 57 -10.65 -0.07 13.10
C LEU A 57 -12.11 0.30 12.84
N SER A 58 -12.34 1.54 12.41
CA SER A 58 -13.65 1.97 11.95
C SER A 58 -14.16 1.09 10.80
N LYS A 59 -15.48 1.17 10.57
CA LYS A 59 -16.12 0.48 9.45
C LYS A 59 -15.54 0.94 8.11
N ASP A 60 -15.21 2.21 7.99
CA ASP A 60 -14.75 2.80 6.73
C ASP A 60 -13.30 2.44 6.45
N CYS A 61 -12.42 2.50 7.46
CA CYS A 61 -11.05 2.03 7.31
C CYS A 61 -10.99 0.53 6.96
N ARG A 62 -11.81 -0.33 7.59
CA ARG A 62 -11.89 -1.76 7.21
C ARG A 62 -12.34 -1.98 5.78
N LYS A 63 -13.33 -1.22 5.32
CA LYS A 63 -13.81 -1.31 3.93
C LYS A 63 -12.72 -0.90 2.95
N GLU A 64 -11.97 0.16 3.25
CA GLU A 64 -10.88 0.60 2.38
C GLU A 64 -9.76 -0.44 2.33
N ILE A 65 -9.36 -0.98 3.49
CA ILE A 65 -8.40 -2.11 3.55
C ILE A 65 -8.86 -3.26 2.67
N GLN A 66 -10.13 -3.67 2.76
CA GLN A 66 -10.67 -4.75 1.96
C GLN A 66 -10.64 -4.43 0.46
N SER A 67 -11.03 -3.22 0.08
CA SER A 67 -11.01 -2.73 -1.30
C SER A 67 -9.60 -2.74 -1.89
N SER A 68 -8.63 -2.20 -1.14
CA SER A 68 -7.23 -2.18 -1.51
C SER A 68 -6.60 -3.57 -1.62
N MET A 69 -6.92 -4.47 -0.69
CA MET A 69 -6.47 -5.86 -0.74
C MET A 69 -6.98 -6.59 -1.98
N GLU A 70 -8.21 -6.34 -2.41
CA GLU A 70 -8.75 -6.93 -3.64
C GLU A 70 -8.07 -6.37 -4.91
N LYS A 71 -7.67 -5.10 -4.93
CA LYS A 71 -6.86 -4.53 -6.04
C LYS A 71 -5.53 -5.27 -6.16
N VAL A 72 -4.81 -5.41 -5.04
CA VAL A 72 -3.50 -6.08 -5.00
C VAL A 72 -3.58 -7.58 -5.22
N LYS A 73 -4.67 -8.23 -4.86
CA LYS A 73 -4.88 -9.65 -5.18
C LYS A 73 -4.87 -9.92 -6.68
N ASN A 74 -5.27 -8.96 -7.51
CA ASN A 74 -5.26 -9.09 -8.96
C ASN A 74 -3.88 -8.73 -9.56
N SER A 75 -3.32 -7.57 -9.22
CA SER A 75 -2.01 -7.13 -9.73
C SER A 75 -0.84 -7.92 -9.15
N GLY A 76 -0.91 -8.28 -7.87
CA GLY A 76 0.14 -8.99 -7.14
C GLY A 76 0.35 -10.44 -7.55
N LYS A 77 -0.56 -11.06 -8.31
CA LYS A 77 -0.38 -12.44 -8.81
C LYS A 77 0.88 -12.58 -9.67
N GLU A 78 1.12 -11.62 -10.54
CA GLU A 78 2.30 -11.62 -11.41
C GLU A 78 3.45 -10.85 -10.76
N ASP A 79 3.18 -9.64 -10.27
CA ASP A 79 4.21 -8.74 -9.75
C ASP A 79 4.95 -9.27 -8.51
N CYS A 80 4.29 -10.11 -7.71
CA CYS A 80 4.86 -10.70 -6.49
C CYS A 80 5.10 -12.21 -6.60
N LYS A 81 4.96 -12.82 -7.78
CA LYS A 81 4.97 -14.28 -7.94
C LYS A 81 6.23 -14.95 -7.38
N GLU A 82 7.39 -14.43 -7.74
CA GLU A 82 8.68 -14.98 -7.28
C GLU A 82 8.94 -14.67 -5.81
N ASP A 83 8.53 -13.50 -5.34
CA ASP A 83 8.61 -13.15 -3.92
C ASP A 83 7.72 -14.06 -3.05
N VAL A 84 6.52 -14.41 -3.52
CA VAL A 84 5.63 -15.37 -2.85
C VAL A 84 6.29 -16.74 -2.77
N LYS A 85 6.88 -17.23 -3.85
CA LYS A 85 7.60 -18.53 -3.85
C LYS A 85 8.80 -18.53 -2.91
N LYS A 86 9.53 -17.42 -2.82
CA LYS A 86 10.76 -17.32 -2.03
C LYS A 86 10.48 -17.11 -0.55
N HIS A 87 9.51 -16.26 -0.21
CA HIS A 87 9.30 -15.78 1.16
C HIS A 87 8.02 -16.33 1.81
N CYS A 88 7.03 -16.75 1.01
CA CYS A 88 5.69 -17.10 1.48
C CYS A 88 5.21 -18.50 1.05
N ARG A 89 6.11 -19.42 0.62
CA ARG A 89 5.71 -20.73 0.07
C ARG A 89 4.86 -21.58 1.00
N TRP A 90 5.03 -21.42 2.31
CA TRP A 90 4.32 -22.17 3.34
C TRP A 90 3.07 -21.47 3.88
N THR A 91 2.79 -20.27 3.37
CA THR A 91 1.61 -19.51 3.75
C THR A 91 0.42 -20.05 2.98
N VAL A 92 -0.57 -20.62 3.67
CA VAL A 92 -1.73 -21.16 2.97
C VAL A 92 -2.61 -20.02 2.40
N PRO A 93 -3.07 -20.10 1.14
CA PRO A 93 -3.79 -19.02 0.46
C PRO A 93 -5.15 -18.66 1.09
N GLY A 94 -5.66 -17.47 0.77
CA GLY A 94 -6.98 -16.99 1.22
C GLY A 94 -6.92 -16.08 2.45
N GLY A 95 -7.97 -15.26 2.62
CA GLY A 95 -8.10 -14.33 3.76
C GLY A 95 -6.98 -13.28 3.85
N GLY A 96 -6.38 -12.88 2.72
CA GLY A 96 -5.28 -11.91 2.69
C GLY A 96 -3.95 -12.40 3.28
N ARG A 97 -3.82 -13.69 3.65
CA ARG A 97 -2.63 -14.22 4.34
C ARG A 97 -1.34 -14.08 3.53
N ILE A 98 -1.40 -14.26 2.21
CA ILE A 98 -0.24 -14.06 1.34
C ILE A 98 0.22 -12.60 1.36
N ILE A 99 -0.71 -11.65 1.29
CA ILE A 99 -0.38 -10.22 1.34
C ILE A 99 0.24 -9.88 2.70
N LYS A 100 -0.35 -10.34 3.81
CA LYS A 100 0.23 -10.16 5.16
C LYS A 100 1.64 -10.76 5.27
N CYS A 101 1.89 -11.91 4.63
CA CYS A 101 3.23 -12.50 4.57
C CYS A 101 4.23 -11.64 3.77
N LEU A 102 3.80 -11.10 2.62
CA LEU A 102 4.64 -10.23 1.80
C LEU A 102 4.99 -8.93 2.54
N LEU A 103 4.01 -8.27 3.17
CA LEU A 103 4.24 -7.05 3.95
C LEU A 103 5.28 -7.27 5.06
N LYS A 104 5.22 -8.42 5.77
CA LYS A 104 6.23 -8.82 6.78
C LYS A 104 7.64 -9.00 6.21
N ASN A 105 7.76 -9.26 4.91
CA ASN A 105 9.01 -9.49 4.22
C ASN A 105 9.46 -8.27 3.39
N GLU A 106 8.85 -7.09 3.56
CA GLU A 106 9.09 -5.86 2.77
C GLU A 106 10.56 -5.67 2.34
N LYS A 107 11.48 -5.75 3.30
CA LYS A 107 12.92 -5.51 3.11
C LYS A 107 13.61 -6.49 2.14
N ASN A 108 12.98 -7.64 1.88
CA ASN A 108 13.52 -8.72 1.05
C ASN A 108 12.80 -8.85 -0.31
N LEU A 109 11.74 -8.07 -0.53
CA LEU A 109 10.93 -8.17 -1.74
C LEU A 109 11.61 -7.51 -2.94
N SER A 110 11.24 -7.98 -4.13
CA SER A 110 11.57 -7.28 -5.37
C SER A 110 10.98 -5.87 -5.41
N LYS A 111 11.64 -4.97 -6.16
CA LYS A 111 11.12 -3.60 -6.38
C LYS A 111 9.74 -3.60 -7.03
N GLN A 112 9.47 -4.58 -7.89
CA GLN A 112 8.19 -4.73 -8.58
C GLN A 112 7.08 -5.05 -7.56
N CYS A 113 7.28 -6.07 -6.74
CA CYS A 113 6.30 -6.41 -5.70
C CYS A 113 6.11 -5.29 -4.67
N LEU A 114 7.19 -4.60 -4.26
CA LEU A 114 7.09 -3.45 -3.37
C LEU A 114 6.21 -2.35 -3.93
N LYS A 115 6.34 -2.04 -5.22
CA LYS A 115 5.49 -1.05 -5.88
C LYS A 115 4.02 -1.45 -5.78
N THR A 116 3.70 -2.71 -6.11
CA THR A 116 2.34 -3.24 -6.03
C THR A 116 1.76 -3.20 -4.61
N LEU A 117 2.58 -3.46 -3.59
CA LEU A 117 2.14 -3.37 -2.17
C LEU A 117 1.97 -1.94 -1.65
N ASN A 118 2.68 -0.97 -2.24
CA ASN A 118 2.49 0.45 -1.89
C ASN A 118 1.19 1.04 -2.47
N ASP A 119 0.56 0.33 -3.41
CA ASP A 119 -0.73 0.69 -4.00
C ASP A 119 -1.94 0.10 -3.23
N ILE A 120 -1.68 -0.59 -2.10
CA ILE A 120 -2.72 -0.92 -1.09
C ILE A 120 -3.15 0.39 -0.43
#